data_AF-A0A2G6LRX9-F1
#
_entry.id   AF-A0A2G6LRX9-F1
#
_cell.length_a   1.000
_cell.length_b   1.000
_cell.length_c   1.000
_cell.angle_alpha   90.00
_cell.angle_beta   90.00
_cell.angle_gamma   90.00
#
_symmetry.space_group_name_H-M   'P 1'
#
loop_
_entity.id
_entity.type
_entity.pdbx_description
1 polymer ?
#
loop_
_entity_poly.entity_id
_entity_poly.type
_entity_poly.pdbx_seq_one_letter_code
_entity_poly.pdbx_strand_id
1 'polypeptide(L)'
;MKREHKDTSETLAPAGGRVKVMFLMMYLNLFSCSFFGTKKNPMIEENSYNKSYDRDKEQISNCFIKNVEYFRKYHRYDKKIYVNSTDRLKKEHQEYYKKYPGADRDPANFFEPYATRYSLAKDDYVSSTKPTKSQLNVKTNTIIYSQDSLFCVAFLIIELKYDDIDGLESKRDNNSRYDGKAVIGYRKNIENSFQIYPLNKHKVTGFENYETTATMLKNLYFNNLKGKGSAGGIYEGMTFNQNVGDKYFFTESPYFKKHKSGLYNFMMYRHLGKEYQYNYQFCR
;
A
#
# COMPACT_ATOMS: atom_id res chain seq x y z
N MET A 1 67.93 -14.19 -28.95
CA MET A 1 67.87 -14.70 -30.34
C MET A 1 67.06 -15.99 -30.26
N LYS A 2 65.77 -15.92 -30.61
CA LYS A 2 65.17 -16.55 -31.82
C LYS A 2 65.13 -18.09 -31.66
N ARG A 3 63.99 -18.78 -31.73
CA ARG A 3 62.84 -18.65 -32.64
C ARG A 3 61.74 -19.61 -32.15
N GLU A 4 60.49 -19.14 -32.11
CA GLU A 4 59.41 -19.50 -33.06
C GLU A 4 58.97 -20.96 -32.97
N HIS A 5 57.79 -21.18 -32.38
CA HIS A 5 56.89 -22.26 -32.81
C HIS A 5 55.76 -21.63 -33.61
N LYS A 6 55.65 -22.07 -34.87
CA LYS A 6 54.59 -21.76 -35.82
C LYS A 6 54.29 -23.09 -36.50
N ASP A 7 53.06 -23.58 -36.35
CA ASP A 7 52.44 -24.60 -37.21
C ASP A 7 50.95 -24.22 -37.27
N THR A 8 50.44 -23.57 -38.33
CA THR A 8 49.84 -24.13 -39.57
C THR A 8 48.85 -25.27 -39.29
N SER A 9 47.53 -25.05 -39.37
CA SER A 9 46.68 -25.16 -40.60
C SER A 9 47.02 -26.42 -41.41
N GLU A 10 46.15 -27.39 -41.69
CA GLU A 10 44.82 -27.27 -42.28
C GLU A 10 44.13 -28.66 -42.29
N THR A 11 42.81 -28.64 -42.11
CA THR A 11 41.75 -29.52 -42.65
C THR A 11 42.04 -30.94 -43.15
N LEU A 12 41.22 -31.90 -42.66
CA LEU A 12 40.44 -32.84 -43.48
C LEU A 12 39.30 -33.46 -42.62
N ALA A 13 38.06 -33.06 -42.90
CA ALA A 13 36.84 -33.84 -42.64
C ALA A 13 36.64 -34.82 -43.82
N PRO A 14 35.72 -35.82 -43.83
CA PRO A 14 34.49 -35.92 -43.03
C PRO A 14 34.11 -37.34 -42.55
N ALA A 15 33.17 -37.45 -41.60
CA ALA A 15 32.05 -38.42 -41.64
C ALA A 15 31.27 -38.39 -40.31
N GLY A 16 29.94 -38.32 -40.41
CA GLY A 16 29.06 -38.96 -39.44
C GLY A 16 28.26 -38.03 -38.53
N GLY A 17 26.93 -38.10 -38.70
CA GLY A 17 26.01 -38.06 -37.56
C GLY A 17 25.44 -36.70 -37.17
N ARG A 18 24.33 -36.34 -37.82
CA ARG A 18 23.40 -35.29 -37.36
C ARG A 18 22.89 -35.61 -35.95
N VAL A 19 23.39 -34.91 -34.93
CA VAL A 19 22.73 -34.79 -33.62
C VAL A 19 22.44 -33.32 -33.38
N LYS A 20 21.26 -32.86 -33.82
CA LYS A 20 20.69 -31.59 -33.42
C LYS A 20 19.17 -31.76 -33.26
N VAL A 21 18.69 -31.31 -32.11
CA VAL A 21 17.28 -31.02 -31.80
C VAL A 21 16.39 -32.23 -31.49
N MET A 22 16.58 -32.83 -30.31
CA MET A 22 15.56 -33.74 -29.72
C MET A 22 15.39 -33.56 -28.20
N PHE A 23 15.52 -32.33 -27.71
CA PHE A 23 15.30 -32.00 -26.29
C PHE A 23 14.40 -30.78 -26.03
N LEU A 24 13.60 -30.35 -27.03
CA LEU A 24 12.68 -29.21 -26.90
C LEU A 24 11.20 -29.55 -27.18
N MET A 25 10.82 -30.84 -27.08
CA MET A 25 9.45 -31.32 -27.29
C MET A 25 8.86 -32.00 -26.04
N MET A 26 9.45 -31.78 -24.87
CA MET A 26 9.00 -32.35 -23.59
C MET A 26 8.27 -31.31 -22.70
N TYR A 27 7.79 -30.21 -23.28
CA TYR A 27 7.10 -29.13 -22.57
C TYR A 27 5.62 -28.94 -22.94
N LEU A 28 4.99 -29.86 -23.67
CA LEU A 28 3.67 -29.58 -24.27
C LEU A 28 2.58 -30.65 -24.13
N ASN A 29 2.72 -31.68 -23.29
CA ASN A 29 1.65 -32.68 -23.14
C ASN A 29 1.50 -33.24 -21.71
N LEU A 30 1.19 -32.38 -20.74
CA LEU A 30 0.54 -32.79 -19.48
C LEU A 30 -0.47 -31.72 -19.03
N PHE A 31 -1.50 -31.50 -19.84
CA PHE A 31 -2.80 -30.98 -19.38
C PHE A 31 -3.90 -31.66 -20.20
N SER A 32 -4.15 -32.93 -19.89
CA SER A 32 -5.36 -33.64 -20.28
C SER A 32 -6.01 -34.22 -19.03
N CYS A 33 -6.73 -33.37 -18.31
CA CYS A 33 -7.91 -33.78 -17.56
C CYS A 33 -8.99 -32.71 -17.80
N SER A 34 -10.01 -33.16 -18.52
CA SER A 34 -11.17 -32.42 -18.98
C SER A 34 -11.99 -31.88 -17.80
N PHE A 35 -12.19 -30.56 -17.77
CA PHE A 35 -13.39 -29.98 -17.19
C PHE A 35 -13.92 -28.96 -18.20
N PHE A 36 -15.16 -29.17 -18.64
CA PHE A 36 -15.89 -28.29 -19.54
C PHE A 36 -15.92 -26.86 -18.96
N GLY A 37 -15.16 -25.97 -19.57
CA GLY A 37 -15.20 -24.54 -19.33
C GLY A 37 -15.06 -23.84 -20.67
N THR A 38 -16.06 -23.06 -21.06
CA THR A 38 -16.02 -22.17 -22.22
C THR A 38 -14.67 -21.47 -22.29
N LYS A 39 -13.90 -21.67 -23.38
CA LYS A 39 -12.68 -20.89 -23.65
C LYS A 39 -13.06 -19.42 -23.73
N LYS A 40 -12.92 -18.70 -22.63
CA LYS A 40 -12.96 -17.24 -22.65
C LYS A 40 -11.72 -16.76 -23.39
N ASN A 41 -11.92 -15.77 -24.26
CA ASN A 41 -10.86 -15.24 -25.10
C ASN A 41 -9.80 -14.56 -24.20
N PRO A 42 -8.52 -14.97 -24.22
CA PRO A 42 -7.48 -14.46 -23.32
C PRO A 42 -7.30 -12.93 -23.43
N MET A 43 -7.52 -12.34 -24.62
CA MET A 43 -7.51 -10.88 -24.78
C MET A 43 -8.66 -10.17 -24.03
N ILE A 44 -9.81 -10.82 -23.85
CA ILE A 44 -10.94 -10.25 -23.09
C ILE A 44 -10.64 -10.33 -21.59
N GLU A 45 -10.01 -11.42 -21.12
CA GLU A 45 -9.62 -11.58 -19.73
C GLU A 45 -8.50 -10.62 -19.31
N GLU A 46 -7.46 -10.45 -20.15
CA GLU A 46 -6.38 -9.49 -19.90
C GLU A 46 -6.89 -8.04 -19.86
N ASN A 47 -7.79 -7.66 -20.79
CA ASN A 47 -8.43 -6.35 -20.79
C ASN A 47 -9.35 -6.12 -19.58
N SER A 48 -10.07 -7.15 -19.14
CA SER A 48 -10.93 -7.07 -17.95
C SER A 48 -10.10 -6.96 -16.67
N TYR A 49 -9.02 -7.74 -16.56
CA TYR A 49 -8.08 -7.70 -15.45
C TYR A 49 -7.41 -6.33 -15.33
N ASN A 50 -6.86 -5.79 -16.43
CA ASN A 50 -6.22 -4.47 -16.45
C ASN A 50 -7.20 -3.36 -16.05
N LYS A 51 -8.45 -3.41 -16.54
CA LYS A 51 -9.51 -2.47 -16.12
C LYS A 51 -9.83 -2.56 -14.63
N SER A 52 -9.94 -3.77 -14.08
CA SER A 52 -10.17 -3.95 -12.64
C SER A 52 -8.98 -3.46 -11.81
N TYR A 53 -7.76 -3.69 -12.29
CA TYR A 53 -6.53 -3.29 -11.62
C TYR A 53 -6.39 -1.76 -11.54
N ASP A 54 -6.60 -1.06 -12.65
CA ASP A 54 -6.51 0.40 -12.71
C ASP A 54 -7.64 1.07 -11.92
N ARG A 55 -8.86 0.51 -12.00
CA ARG A 55 -9.98 0.93 -11.14
C ARG A 55 -9.61 0.79 -9.67
N ASP A 56 -9.08 -0.36 -9.25
CA ASP A 56 -8.73 -0.60 -7.85
C ASP A 56 -7.59 0.33 -7.39
N LYS A 57 -6.60 0.61 -8.27
CA LYS A 57 -5.55 1.61 -8.00
C LYS A 57 -6.13 2.98 -7.70
N GLU A 58 -7.03 3.47 -8.54
CA GLU A 58 -7.68 4.75 -8.36
C GLU A 58 -8.56 4.78 -7.10
N GLN A 59 -9.33 3.71 -6.86
CA GLN A 59 -10.17 3.62 -5.67
C GLN A 59 -9.35 3.68 -4.38
N ILE A 60 -8.24 2.94 -4.30
CA ILE A 60 -7.38 2.90 -3.11
C ILE A 60 -6.71 4.26 -2.88
N SER A 61 -6.16 4.92 -3.91
CA SER A 61 -5.52 6.23 -3.75
C SER A 61 -6.54 7.32 -3.37
N ASN A 62 -7.71 7.31 -4.00
CA ASN A 62 -8.82 8.19 -3.60
C ASN A 62 -9.27 7.93 -2.17
N CYS A 63 -9.22 6.68 -1.72
CA CYS A 63 -9.55 6.35 -0.35
C CYS A 63 -8.56 6.87 0.67
N PHE A 64 -7.28 6.80 0.33
CA PHE A 64 -6.23 7.42 1.14
C PHE A 64 -6.47 8.93 1.28
N ILE A 65 -6.70 9.63 0.17
CA ILE A 65 -6.97 11.07 0.15
C ILE A 65 -8.20 11.42 0.99
N LYS A 66 -9.30 10.66 0.87
CA LYS A 66 -10.52 10.88 1.67
C LYS A 66 -10.26 10.74 3.17
N ASN A 67 -9.46 9.75 3.58
CA ASN A 67 -9.10 9.57 4.99
C ASN A 67 -8.21 10.71 5.50
N VAL A 68 -7.23 11.16 4.73
CA VAL A 68 -6.43 12.35 5.11
C VAL A 68 -7.30 13.59 5.24
N GLU A 69 -8.23 13.80 4.31
CA GLU A 69 -9.18 14.93 4.36
C GLU A 69 -10.10 14.87 5.57
N TYR A 70 -10.49 13.66 5.98
CA TYR A 70 -11.22 13.44 7.23
C TYR A 70 -10.40 13.90 8.44
N PHE A 71 -9.14 13.44 8.55
CA PHE A 71 -8.27 13.86 9.64
C PHE A 71 -8.10 15.39 9.67
N ARG A 72 -7.95 16.03 8.49
CA ARG A 72 -7.80 17.49 8.36
C ARG A 72 -9.00 18.25 8.90
N LYS A 73 -10.22 17.75 8.67
CA LYS A 73 -11.45 18.46 9.01
C LYS A 73 -11.94 18.23 10.44
N TYR A 74 -11.71 17.05 11.00
CA TYR A 74 -12.46 16.63 12.19
C TYR A 74 -11.59 16.10 13.33
N HIS A 75 -10.34 15.68 13.07
CA HIS A 75 -9.53 14.95 14.05
C HIS A 75 -8.63 15.88 14.88
N ARG A 76 -8.61 15.64 16.21
CA ARG A 76 -7.79 16.16 17.34
C ARG A 76 -7.43 17.65 17.44
N TYR A 77 -7.14 18.36 16.35
CA TYR A 77 -6.58 19.72 16.38
C TYR A 77 -7.61 20.84 16.51
N ASP A 78 -8.89 20.49 16.51
CA ASP A 78 -10.02 21.44 16.57
C ASP A 78 -10.79 21.45 17.89
N LYS A 79 -10.31 20.77 18.95
CA LYS A 79 -11.00 20.81 20.25
C LYS A 79 -11.12 22.23 20.82
N LYS A 80 -10.18 23.14 20.52
CA LYS A 80 -10.29 24.57 20.85
C LYS A 80 -11.07 25.38 19.81
N ILE A 81 -11.11 24.95 18.55
CA ILE A 81 -11.91 25.60 17.50
C ILE A 81 -13.41 25.36 17.73
N TYR A 82 -13.80 24.27 18.40
CA TYR A 82 -15.19 24.03 18.80
C TYR A 82 -15.80 25.14 19.67
N VAL A 83 -14.99 25.90 20.40
CA VAL A 83 -15.48 27.01 21.24
C VAL A 83 -15.89 28.21 20.38
N ASN A 84 -15.20 28.45 19.25
CA ASN A 84 -15.37 29.63 18.40
C ASN A 84 -15.84 29.31 16.96
N SER A 85 -16.24 28.07 16.68
CA SER A 85 -16.69 27.66 15.34
C SER A 85 -18.16 28.00 15.09
N THR A 86 -18.49 28.16 13.81
CA THR A 86 -19.87 28.38 13.37
C THR A 86 -20.76 27.17 13.72
N ASP A 87 -22.06 27.41 13.92
CA ASP A 87 -23.02 26.33 14.24
C ASP A 87 -23.04 25.24 13.18
N ARG A 88 -22.80 25.61 11.92
CA ARG A 88 -22.67 24.68 10.81
C ARG A 88 -21.52 23.68 11.02
N LEU A 89 -20.33 24.16 11.38
CA LEU A 89 -19.16 23.29 11.59
C LEU A 89 -19.36 22.37 12.80
N LYS A 90 -19.98 22.88 13.87
CA LYS A 90 -20.34 22.07 15.05
C LYS A 90 -21.29 20.95 14.67
N LYS A 91 -22.31 21.24 13.87
CA LYS A 91 -23.27 20.24 13.37
C LYS A 91 -22.61 19.20 12.48
N GLU A 92 -21.78 19.62 11.51
CA GLU A 92 -21.04 18.69 10.63
C GLU A 92 -20.14 17.74 11.45
N HIS A 93 -19.48 18.25 12.49
CA HIS A 93 -18.64 17.46 13.40
C HIS A 93 -19.46 16.46 14.23
N GLN A 94 -20.59 16.88 14.79
CA GLN A 94 -21.51 15.99 15.52
C GLN A 94 -22.07 14.88 14.64
N GLU A 95 -22.53 15.23 13.43
CA GLU A 95 -23.03 14.26 12.45
C GLU A 95 -21.96 13.25 12.06
N TYR A 96 -20.71 13.71 11.92
CA TYR A 96 -19.58 12.82 11.65
C TYR A 96 -19.39 11.78 12.75
N TYR A 97 -19.25 12.19 14.03
CA TYR A 97 -19.01 11.24 15.12
C TYR A 97 -20.23 10.39 15.46
N LYS A 98 -21.44 10.86 15.13
CA LYS A 98 -22.64 10.02 15.15
C LYS A 98 -22.58 8.92 14.10
N LYS A 99 -22.07 9.23 12.90
CA LYS A 99 -21.92 8.27 11.80
C LYS A 99 -20.75 7.30 12.01
N TYR A 100 -19.66 7.76 12.63
CA TYR A 100 -18.46 6.98 12.92
C TYR A 100 -18.08 7.07 14.41
N PRO A 101 -18.80 6.36 15.30
CA PRO A 101 -18.53 6.39 16.72
C PRO A 101 -17.09 5.95 17.05
N GLY A 102 -16.37 6.73 17.86
CA GLY A 102 -15.00 6.39 18.30
C GLY A 102 -13.87 6.72 17.32
N ALA A 103 -14.17 7.34 16.17
CA ALA A 103 -13.16 7.76 15.19
C ALA A 103 -12.23 8.89 15.71
N ASP A 104 -12.51 9.47 16.87
CA ASP A 104 -11.66 10.43 17.59
C ASP A 104 -10.45 9.74 18.24
N ARG A 105 -10.57 8.43 18.47
CA ARG A 105 -9.54 7.58 19.05
C ARG A 105 -8.62 6.98 17.99
N ASP A 106 -9.01 7.00 16.72
CA ASP A 106 -8.24 6.40 15.64
C ASP A 106 -6.80 6.94 15.64
N PRO A 107 -5.80 6.06 15.44
CA PRO A 107 -4.40 6.43 15.44
C PRO A 107 -4.09 7.51 14.41
N ALA A 108 -3.47 8.56 14.94
CA ALA A 108 -2.92 9.70 14.25
C ALA A 108 -1.87 9.31 13.18
N ASN A 109 -0.95 8.43 13.54
CA ASN A 109 0.37 8.24 12.90
C ASN A 109 0.41 7.84 11.40
N PHE A 110 -0.70 7.50 10.75
CA PHE A 110 -0.71 7.07 9.35
C PHE A 110 -1.27 8.14 8.38
N PHE A 111 -2.47 8.66 8.65
CA PHE A 111 -3.13 9.64 7.79
C PHE A 111 -2.92 11.09 8.25
N GLU A 112 -2.89 11.33 9.57
CA GLU A 112 -2.75 12.65 10.17
C GLU A 112 -1.47 13.40 9.74
N PRO A 113 -0.30 12.74 9.55
CA PRO A 113 0.89 13.42 9.08
C PRO A 113 0.74 14.05 7.71
N TYR A 114 -0.35 13.78 6.97
CA TYR A 114 -0.66 14.41 5.69
C TYR A 114 -1.81 15.44 5.79
N ALA A 115 -2.46 15.51 6.95
CA ALA A 115 -3.59 16.39 7.23
C ALA A 115 -3.18 17.70 7.92
N THR A 116 -2.00 17.75 8.54
CA THR A 116 -1.56 18.85 9.41
C THR A 116 -0.41 19.70 8.84
N ARG A 117 -0.12 20.82 9.48
CA ARG A 117 1.07 21.67 9.32
C ARG A 117 1.55 22.12 10.70
N TYR A 118 2.84 22.39 10.87
CA TYR A 118 3.33 23.04 12.08
C TYR A 118 3.11 24.54 11.97
N SER A 119 2.50 25.16 12.99
CA SER A 119 2.29 26.61 13.04
C SER A 119 3.35 27.25 13.91
N LEU A 120 4.19 28.11 13.32
CA LEU A 120 5.25 28.82 14.03
C LEU A 120 4.69 29.74 15.13
N ALA A 121 3.54 30.36 14.88
CA ALA A 121 2.91 31.27 15.84
C ALA A 121 2.29 30.55 17.06
N LYS A 122 1.88 29.28 16.90
CA LYS A 122 1.22 28.50 17.96
C LYS A 122 2.15 27.49 18.62
N ASP A 123 3.32 27.25 18.04
CA ASP A 123 4.25 26.20 18.43
C ASP A 123 3.57 24.82 18.54
N ASP A 124 2.70 24.52 17.58
CA ASP A 124 1.88 23.29 17.58
C ASP A 124 1.46 22.89 16.16
N TYR A 125 1.09 21.62 15.99
CA TYR A 125 0.45 21.12 14.78
C TYR A 125 -0.99 21.62 14.68
N VAL A 126 -1.34 22.14 13.51
CA VAL A 126 -2.68 22.59 13.15
C VAL A 126 -3.16 21.87 11.90
N SER A 127 -4.46 21.79 11.70
CA SER A 127 -5.02 21.30 10.45
C SER A 127 -4.53 22.13 9.25
N SER A 128 -4.23 21.46 8.14
CA SER A 128 -3.92 22.12 6.88
C SER A 128 -5.08 23.02 6.45
N THR A 129 -4.76 24.28 6.15
CA THR A 129 -5.72 25.30 5.71
C THR A 129 -6.28 25.02 4.32
N LYS A 130 -5.54 24.27 3.50
CA LYS A 130 -5.95 23.88 2.13
C LYS A 130 -6.49 22.44 2.10
N PRO A 131 -7.45 22.14 1.19
CA PRO A 131 -7.96 20.78 0.99
C PRO A 131 -6.85 19.78 0.61
N THR A 132 -6.99 18.53 1.05
CA THR A 132 -5.98 17.48 0.83
C THR A 132 -5.63 17.29 -0.64
N LYS A 133 -6.64 17.32 -1.53
CA LYS A 133 -6.46 17.12 -2.98
C LYS A 133 -5.60 18.20 -3.65
N SER A 134 -5.52 19.41 -3.09
CA SER A 134 -4.66 20.46 -3.64
C SER A 134 -3.24 20.40 -3.10
N GLN A 135 -2.96 19.51 -2.14
CA GLN A 135 -1.68 19.44 -1.45
C GLN A 135 -0.97 18.11 -1.61
N LEU A 136 -1.69 17.06 -2.04
CA LEU A 136 -1.16 15.73 -2.21
C LEU A 136 -1.53 15.17 -3.58
N ASN A 137 -0.58 14.47 -4.19
CA ASN A 137 -0.84 13.58 -5.30
C ASN A 137 -0.50 12.16 -4.88
N VAL A 138 -1.50 11.29 -4.79
CA VAL A 138 -1.35 9.93 -4.29
C VAL A 138 -1.57 8.94 -5.43
N LYS A 139 -0.60 8.06 -5.65
CA LYS A 139 -0.65 7.03 -6.68
C LYS A 139 -0.50 5.65 -6.06
N THR A 140 -1.38 4.73 -6.42
CA THR A 140 -1.22 3.31 -6.11
C THR A 140 -0.26 2.69 -7.12
N ASN A 141 0.96 2.42 -6.68
CA ASN A 141 2.02 1.89 -7.53
C ASN A 141 1.81 0.40 -7.85
N THR A 142 1.53 -0.40 -6.82
CA THR A 142 1.40 -1.87 -6.93
C THR A 142 0.30 -2.36 -6.02
N ILE A 143 -0.46 -3.33 -6.49
CA ILE A 143 -1.43 -4.11 -5.73
C ILE A 143 -1.07 -5.58 -5.86
N ILE A 144 -1.02 -6.28 -4.73
CA ILE A 144 -0.89 -7.74 -4.64
C ILE A 144 -2.18 -8.26 -4.03
N TYR A 145 -2.88 -9.16 -4.73
CA TYR A 145 -4.15 -9.72 -4.27
C TYR A 145 -3.96 -11.05 -3.55
N SER A 146 -4.86 -11.35 -2.61
CA SER A 146 -5.13 -12.74 -2.21
C SER A 146 -5.75 -13.51 -3.37
N GLN A 147 -5.74 -14.84 -3.30
CA GLN A 147 -6.27 -15.72 -4.35
C GLN A 147 -7.75 -15.44 -4.67
N ASP A 148 -8.56 -15.13 -3.65
CA ASP A 148 -9.98 -14.77 -3.80
C ASP A 148 -10.21 -13.29 -4.16
N SER A 149 -9.14 -12.49 -4.25
CA SER A 149 -9.18 -11.05 -4.49
C SER A 149 -10.00 -10.24 -3.48
N LEU A 150 -10.30 -10.80 -2.30
CA LEU A 150 -11.02 -10.11 -1.22
C LEU A 150 -10.07 -9.30 -0.32
N PHE A 151 -8.80 -9.68 -0.29
CA PHE A 151 -7.73 -8.93 0.33
C PHE A 151 -6.73 -8.45 -0.72
N CYS A 152 -6.07 -7.35 -0.42
CA CYS A 152 -4.86 -6.97 -1.13
C CYS A 152 -3.87 -6.26 -0.20
N VAL A 153 -2.60 -6.24 -0.59
CA VAL A 153 -1.64 -5.24 -0.12
C VAL A 153 -1.39 -4.28 -1.25
N ALA A 154 -1.54 -2.98 -0.97
CA ALA A 154 -1.29 -1.93 -1.94
C ALA A 154 -0.20 -0.98 -1.47
N PHE A 155 0.68 -0.61 -2.38
CA PHE A 155 1.76 0.34 -2.17
C PHE A 155 1.39 1.69 -2.76
N LEU A 156 1.34 2.69 -1.89
CA LEU A 156 0.99 4.06 -2.19
C LEU A 156 2.26 4.90 -2.19
N ILE A 157 2.41 5.70 -3.25
CA ILE A 157 3.42 6.75 -3.33
C ILE A 157 2.71 8.08 -3.26
N ILE A 158 3.14 8.90 -2.31
CA ILE A 158 2.51 10.16 -1.94
C ILE A 158 3.51 11.26 -2.29
N GLU A 159 3.14 12.09 -3.23
CA GLU A 159 3.86 13.31 -3.56
C GLU A 159 3.26 14.47 -2.78
N LEU A 160 4.10 15.14 -2.00
CA LEU A 160 3.76 16.32 -1.22
C LEU A 160 3.89 17.56 -2.11
N LYS A 161 2.78 18.27 -2.33
CA LYS A 161 2.67 19.52 -3.10
C LYS A 161 2.15 20.63 -2.21
N TYR A 162 2.79 20.76 -1.06
CA TYR A 162 2.37 21.73 -0.07
C TYR A 162 2.78 23.13 -0.50
N ASP A 163 1.81 24.04 -0.55
CA ASP A 163 2.11 25.45 -0.79
C ASP A 163 2.90 26.01 0.41
N ASP A 164 3.83 26.92 0.13
CA ASP A 164 4.42 27.78 1.14
C ASP A 164 3.37 28.80 1.58
N ILE A 165 3.11 28.84 2.89
CA ILE A 165 2.10 29.68 3.50
C ILE A 165 2.75 30.36 4.70
N ASP A 166 2.73 31.69 4.71
CA ASP A 166 3.29 32.50 5.80
C ASP A 166 2.79 32.04 7.17
N GLY A 167 3.72 31.88 8.12
CA GLY A 167 3.45 31.46 9.49
C GLY A 167 3.24 29.94 9.68
N LEU A 168 3.35 29.14 8.62
CA LEU A 168 3.38 27.68 8.68
C LEU A 168 4.73 27.16 8.19
N GLU A 169 5.25 26.11 8.83
CA GLU A 169 6.44 25.45 8.31
C GLU A 169 6.17 24.82 6.95
N SER A 170 7.09 25.05 6.00
CA SER A 170 7.21 24.25 4.80
C SER A 170 7.43 22.82 5.24
N LYS A 171 6.52 21.93 4.81
CA LYS A 171 6.53 20.58 5.37
C LYS A 171 7.79 19.81 5.02
N ARG A 172 8.40 20.12 3.87
CA ARG A 172 9.68 19.61 3.36
C ARG A 172 10.28 20.55 2.32
N ASP A 173 11.58 20.38 2.07
CA ASP A 173 12.26 20.98 0.95
C ASP A 173 11.76 20.40 -0.40
N ASN A 174 12.04 21.13 -1.48
CA ASN A 174 11.64 20.73 -2.84
C ASN A 174 12.25 19.38 -3.26
N ASN A 175 13.35 18.98 -2.62
CA ASN A 175 14.09 17.77 -2.94
C ASN A 175 13.61 16.54 -2.16
N SER A 176 12.76 16.62 -1.14
CA SER A 176 12.37 15.43 -0.33
C SER A 176 10.87 15.18 -0.29
N ARG A 177 10.17 15.36 -1.42
CA ARG A 177 8.70 15.44 -1.44
C ARG A 177 7.93 14.11 -1.57
N TYR A 178 8.60 12.96 -1.72
CA TYR A 178 7.91 11.67 -1.88
C TYR A 178 7.96 10.81 -0.62
N ASP A 179 6.81 10.21 -0.29
CA ASP A 179 6.63 9.21 0.75
C ASP A 179 6.08 7.91 0.17
N GLY A 180 6.46 6.79 0.78
CA GLY A 180 5.96 5.45 0.49
C GLY A 180 5.22 4.86 1.68
N LYS A 181 3.97 4.45 1.47
CA LYS A 181 3.12 3.78 2.48
C LYS A 181 2.52 2.51 1.92
N ALA A 182 2.25 1.54 2.80
CA ALA A 182 1.51 0.34 2.46
C ALA A 182 0.16 0.32 3.19
N VAL A 183 -0.85 -0.24 2.53
CA VAL A 183 -2.18 -0.48 3.10
C VAL A 183 -2.63 -1.91 2.81
N ILE A 184 -3.47 -2.45 3.69
CA ILE A 184 -4.27 -3.64 3.39
C ILE A 184 -5.61 -3.16 2.84
N GLY A 185 -5.96 -3.62 1.65
CA GLY A 185 -7.32 -3.55 1.13
C GLY A 185 -8.14 -4.74 1.61
N TYR A 186 -9.39 -4.49 2.02
CA TYR A 186 -10.38 -5.51 2.29
C TYR A 186 -11.72 -5.17 1.64
N ARG A 187 -12.38 -6.15 1.03
CA ARG A 187 -13.75 -6.05 0.54
C ARG A 187 -14.51 -7.34 0.81
N LYS A 188 -15.84 -7.25 0.92
CA LYS A 188 -16.70 -8.42 1.16
C LYS A 188 -16.87 -9.25 -0.11
N ASN A 189 -17.07 -8.59 -1.24
CA ASN A 189 -17.21 -9.19 -2.56
C ASN A 189 -16.37 -8.40 -3.57
N ILE A 190 -16.03 -9.01 -4.72
CA ILE A 190 -15.20 -8.41 -5.77
C ILE A 190 -15.77 -7.12 -6.37
N GLU A 191 -17.09 -6.95 -6.31
CA GLU A 191 -17.82 -5.78 -6.80
C GLU A 191 -17.71 -4.57 -5.85
N ASN A 192 -17.41 -4.80 -4.57
CA ASN A 192 -17.27 -3.73 -3.60
C ASN A 192 -15.91 -3.04 -3.73
N SER A 193 -15.89 -1.72 -3.48
CA SER A 193 -14.64 -0.99 -3.29
C SER A 193 -13.87 -1.48 -2.06
N PHE A 194 -12.54 -1.40 -2.14
CA PHE A 194 -11.68 -1.73 -1.01
C PHE A 194 -11.82 -0.72 0.12
N GLN A 195 -12.04 -1.24 1.31
CA GLN A 195 -11.71 -0.58 2.57
C GLN A 195 -10.20 -0.65 2.77
N ILE A 196 -9.55 0.45 3.10
CA ILE A 196 -8.10 0.48 3.31
C ILE A 196 -7.76 0.56 4.80
N TYR A 197 -6.78 -0.22 5.23
CA TYR A 197 -6.27 -0.26 6.59
C TYR A 197 -4.76 -0.01 6.58
N PRO A 198 -4.22 0.77 7.53
CA PRO A 198 -2.79 1.05 7.62
C PRO A 198 -1.96 -0.22 7.76
N LEU A 199 -0.87 -0.30 6.99
CA LEU A 199 0.16 -1.31 7.18
C LEU A 199 1.45 -0.60 7.60
N ASN A 200 1.62 -0.45 8.92
CA ASN A 200 2.57 0.47 9.55
C ASN A 200 3.98 -0.08 9.73
N LYS A 201 4.27 -1.29 9.26
CA LYS A 201 5.52 -1.98 9.60
C LYS A 201 6.75 -1.29 9.02
N HIS A 202 6.65 -0.85 7.77
CA HIS A 202 7.67 -0.11 7.05
C HIS A 202 7.05 1.15 6.46
N LYS A 203 7.81 2.24 6.50
CA LYS A 203 7.50 3.50 5.81
C LYS A 203 8.74 4.01 5.12
N VAL A 204 8.56 4.61 3.96
CA VAL A 204 9.61 5.31 3.21
C VAL A 204 9.24 6.79 3.24
N THR A 205 10.17 7.66 3.60
CA THR A 205 9.85 9.05 3.92
C THR A 205 10.99 9.96 3.49
N GLY A 206 10.68 11.02 2.74
CA GLY A 206 11.64 12.08 2.42
C GLY A 206 12.49 11.81 1.20
N PHE A 207 11.91 11.31 0.11
CA PHE A 207 12.66 10.96 -1.10
C PHE A 207 12.45 11.96 -2.24
N GLU A 208 13.45 12.03 -3.11
CA GLU A 208 13.50 12.95 -4.25
C GLU A 208 12.55 12.59 -5.39
N ASN A 209 12.31 11.30 -5.60
CA ASN A 209 11.54 10.84 -6.76
C ASN A 209 10.64 9.63 -6.44
N TYR A 210 9.67 9.45 -7.32
CA TYR A 210 8.66 8.41 -7.24
C TYR A 210 9.26 7.01 -7.34
N GLU A 211 10.19 6.80 -8.28
CA GLU A 211 10.77 5.51 -8.63
C GLU A 211 11.58 4.91 -7.48
N THR A 212 12.43 5.73 -6.85
CA THR A 212 13.24 5.35 -5.69
C THR A 212 12.35 5.01 -4.51
N THR A 213 11.35 5.86 -4.25
CA THR A 213 10.36 5.64 -3.19
C THR A 213 9.63 4.31 -3.38
N ALA A 214 9.16 4.03 -4.61
CA ALA A 214 8.45 2.81 -4.94
C ALA A 214 9.34 1.58 -4.84
N THR A 215 10.57 1.66 -5.32
CA THR A 215 11.55 0.56 -5.28
C THR A 215 11.92 0.20 -3.84
N MET A 216 12.20 1.19 -3.00
CA MET A 216 12.51 0.96 -1.59
C MET A 216 11.32 0.37 -0.83
N LEU A 217 10.12 0.90 -1.04
CA LEU A 217 8.92 0.39 -0.37
C LEU A 217 8.66 -1.07 -0.76
N LYS A 218 8.78 -1.40 -2.05
CA LYS A 218 8.68 -2.78 -2.53
C LYS A 218 9.72 -3.68 -1.86
N ASN A 219 10.99 -3.29 -1.87
CA ASN A 219 12.06 -4.08 -1.28
C ASN A 219 11.82 -4.36 0.21
N LEU A 220 11.35 -3.37 0.97
CA LEU A 220 11.04 -3.52 2.39
C LEU A 220 9.97 -4.59 2.67
N TYR A 221 8.95 -4.69 1.81
CA TYR A 221 7.84 -5.63 2.00
C TYR A 221 8.02 -6.99 1.32
N PHE A 222 8.76 -7.04 0.21
CA PHE A 222 9.02 -8.28 -0.53
C PHE A 222 10.23 -9.04 0.01
N ASN A 223 11.18 -8.36 0.65
CA ASN A 223 12.43 -8.99 1.08
C ASN A 223 12.70 -8.84 2.58
N ASN A 224 12.20 -7.78 3.23
CA ASN A 224 12.57 -7.43 4.62
C ASN A 224 11.40 -7.44 5.62
N LEU A 225 10.27 -8.05 5.28
CA LEU A 225 9.15 -8.21 6.22
C LEU A 225 9.34 -9.46 7.08
N LYS A 226 9.72 -10.58 6.46
CA LYS A 226 10.01 -11.84 7.12
C LYS A 226 11.11 -11.68 8.18
N GLY A 227 10.95 -12.36 9.31
CA GLY A 227 11.86 -12.31 10.46
C GLY A 227 11.70 -11.07 11.34
N LYS A 228 10.85 -10.11 10.97
CA LYS A 228 10.60 -8.92 11.81
C LYS A 228 9.51 -9.21 12.83
N GLY A 229 9.73 -8.83 14.09
CA GLY A 229 8.68 -8.78 15.12
C GLY A 229 7.83 -7.52 14.98
N SER A 230 6.56 -7.54 15.37
CA SER A 230 5.77 -6.30 15.50
C SER A 230 5.98 -5.64 16.85
N ALA A 231 6.28 -4.33 16.83
CA ALA A 231 6.25 -3.47 18.00
C ALA A 231 4.94 -2.68 17.99
N GLY A 232 4.13 -2.82 19.04
CA GLY A 232 2.81 -2.21 19.13
C GLY A 232 1.73 -2.87 18.26
N GLY A 233 0.47 -2.51 18.55
CA GLY A 233 -0.72 -3.03 17.89
C GLY A 233 -1.25 -4.34 18.48
N ILE A 234 -2.19 -4.97 17.79
CA ILE A 234 -2.86 -6.21 18.24
C ILE A 234 -1.97 -7.46 18.08
N TYR A 235 -1.03 -7.41 17.14
CA TYR A 235 -0.10 -8.49 16.81
C TYR A 235 1.31 -8.23 17.35
N GLU A 236 1.41 -7.40 18.40
CA GLU A 236 2.65 -7.15 19.12
C GLU A 236 3.29 -8.46 19.63
N GLY A 237 4.61 -8.56 19.49
CA GLY A 237 5.37 -9.77 19.85
C GLY A 237 5.27 -10.91 18.83
N MET A 238 4.43 -10.81 17.80
CA MET A 238 4.40 -11.80 16.71
C MET A 238 5.48 -11.51 15.68
N THR A 239 6.13 -12.57 15.20
CA THR A 239 7.11 -12.51 14.11
C THR A 239 6.43 -12.81 12.77
N PHE A 240 6.75 -12.03 11.76
CA PHE A 240 6.34 -12.31 10.37
C PHE A 240 7.21 -13.43 9.80
N ASN A 241 6.59 -14.50 9.30
CA ASN A 241 7.30 -15.61 8.67
C ASN A 241 7.25 -15.56 7.13
N GLN A 242 6.55 -14.56 6.60
CA GLN A 242 6.28 -14.38 5.18
C GLN A 242 6.58 -12.93 4.77
N ASN A 243 7.15 -12.76 3.58
CA ASN A 243 7.11 -11.52 2.83
C ASN A 243 5.77 -11.39 2.07
N VAL A 244 5.43 -10.19 1.60
CA VAL A 244 4.14 -9.94 0.91
C VAL A 244 3.96 -10.79 -0.36
N GLY A 245 5.06 -11.12 -1.05
CA GLY A 245 5.04 -11.96 -2.25
C GLY A 245 4.99 -13.47 -1.98
N ASP A 246 5.08 -13.90 -0.72
CA ASP A 246 5.12 -15.33 -0.39
C ASP A 246 3.72 -15.95 -0.50
N LYS A 247 3.66 -17.19 -1.00
CA LYS A 247 2.41 -17.95 -1.25
C LYS A 247 1.42 -17.93 -0.08
N TYR A 248 1.92 -18.02 1.15
CA TYR A 248 1.10 -18.15 2.35
C TYR A 248 0.94 -16.82 3.12
N PHE A 249 1.34 -15.69 2.53
CA PHE A 249 1.26 -14.40 3.20
C PHE A 249 -0.16 -14.06 3.68
N PHE A 250 -1.17 -14.15 2.80
CA PHE A 250 -2.55 -13.79 3.14
C PHE A 250 -3.24 -14.75 4.12
N THR A 251 -2.70 -15.95 4.31
CA THR A 251 -3.31 -16.97 5.18
C THR A 251 -2.60 -17.10 6.51
N GLU A 252 -1.28 -16.92 6.56
CA GLU A 252 -0.47 -17.20 7.75
C GLU A 252 0.12 -15.96 8.42
N SER A 253 0.19 -14.83 7.71
CA SER A 253 0.77 -13.60 8.27
C SER A 253 -0.04 -13.13 9.50
N PRO A 254 0.64 -12.63 10.55
CA PRO A 254 -0.01 -12.06 11.74
C PRO A 254 -1.14 -11.06 11.46
N TYR A 255 -1.09 -10.35 10.32
CA TYR A 255 -2.14 -9.43 9.91
C TYR A 255 -3.51 -10.10 9.70
N PHE A 256 -3.52 -11.30 9.12
CA PHE A 256 -4.75 -11.99 8.69
C PHE A 256 -5.23 -13.04 9.70
N LYS A 257 -4.60 -13.13 10.88
CA LYS A 257 -5.13 -13.90 11.98
C LYS A 257 -6.40 -13.24 12.54
N LYS A 258 -7.34 -14.07 12.97
CA LYS A 258 -8.57 -13.62 13.63
C LYS A 258 -8.30 -13.30 15.09
N HIS A 259 -8.75 -12.13 15.50
CA HIS A 259 -8.82 -11.72 16.89
C HIS A 259 -10.03 -12.38 17.59
N LYS A 260 -10.05 -12.40 18.93
CA LYS A 260 -11.17 -12.96 19.75
C LYS A 260 -12.55 -12.34 19.42
N SER A 261 -12.58 -11.15 18.84
CA SER A 261 -13.80 -10.47 18.39
C SER A 261 -14.31 -10.94 17.01
N GLY A 262 -13.61 -11.86 16.34
CA GLY A 262 -13.92 -12.32 14.98
C GLY A 262 -13.43 -11.40 13.85
N LEU A 263 -12.86 -10.23 14.18
CA LEU A 263 -12.21 -9.33 13.24
C LEU A 263 -10.80 -9.80 12.90
N TYR A 264 -10.27 -9.38 11.75
CA TYR A 264 -8.85 -9.58 11.43
C TYR A 264 -7.98 -8.62 12.23
N ASN A 265 -6.77 -9.05 12.59
CA ASN A 265 -5.84 -8.22 13.36
C ASN A 265 -5.53 -6.87 12.69
N PHE A 266 -5.45 -6.82 11.36
CA PHE A 266 -5.21 -5.55 10.64
C PHE A 266 -6.37 -4.54 10.75
N MET A 267 -7.57 -4.99 11.12
CA MET A 267 -8.75 -4.13 11.31
C MET A 267 -8.78 -3.47 12.68
N MET A 268 -7.80 -3.76 13.53
CA MET A 268 -7.78 -3.36 14.93
C MET A 268 -6.46 -2.69 15.32
N TYR A 269 -6.50 -1.87 16.36
CA TYR A 269 -5.35 -1.23 16.96
C TYR A 269 -5.41 -1.24 18.48
N ARG A 270 -4.27 -0.99 19.10
CA ARG A 270 -4.13 -0.83 20.55
C ARG A 270 -3.87 0.63 20.89
N HIS A 271 -4.60 1.17 21.85
CA HIS A 271 -4.39 2.51 22.40
C HIS A 271 -4.57 2.47 23.92
N LEU A 272 -3.55 2.91 24.67
CA LEU A 272 -3.53 2.89 26.13
C LEU A 272 -3.92 1.53 26.73
N GLY A 273 -3.34 0.44 26.18
CA GLY A 273 -3.60 -0.94 26.62
C GLY A 273 -4.95 -1.52 26.19
N LYS A 274 -5.84 -0.72 25.59
CA LYS A 274 -7.16 -1.16 25.11
C LYS A 274 -7.17 -1.40 23.61
N GLU A 275 -8.00 -2.34 23.18
CA GLU A 275 -8.12 -2.77 21.79
C GLU A 275 -9.35 -2.13 21.15
N TYR A 276 -9.19 -1.56 19.96
CA TYR A 276 -10.24 -0.85 19.24
C TYR A 276 -10.25 -1.30 17.78
N GLN A 277 -11.42 -1.23 17.15
CA GLN A 277 -11.55 -1.34 15.70
C GLN A 277 -11.25 0.04 15.08
N TYR A 278 -10.55 0.06 13.94
CA TYR A 278 -10.42 1.27 13.14
C TYR A 278 -11.77 1.71 12.58
N ASN A 279 -12.12 2.98 12.77
CA ASN A 279 -13.38 3.57 12.28
C ASN A 279 -13.13 4.64 11.19
N TYR A 280 -12.27 4.28 10.24
CA TYR A 280 -11.95 5.11 9.09
C TYR A 280 -13.12 5.33 8.14
N GLN A 281 -13.07 6.42 7.38
CA GLN A 281 -14.03 6.68 6.32
C GLN A 281 -13.74 5.74 5.14
N PHE A 282 -14.33 4.55 5.20
CA PHE A 282 -14.23 3.57 4.13
C PHE A 282 -14.89 4.09 2.85
N CYS A 283 -14.23 3.87 1.73
CA CYS A 283 -14.75 4.24 0.43
C CYS A 283 -15.89 3.31 0.07
N ARG A 284 -17.10 3.86 0.19
CA ARG A 284 -18.32 3.29 -0.33
C ARG A 284 -18.61 3.92 -1.69
#